data_AF-A0A0J6Y607-F1
#
_entry.id   AF-A0A0J6Y607-F1
#
_cell.length_a   1.000
_cell.length_b   1.000
_cell.length_c   1.000
_cell.angle_alpha   90.00
_cell.angle_beta   90.00
_cell.angle_gamma   90.00
#
_symmetry.space_group_name_H-M   'P 1'
#
loop_
_entity.id
_entity.type
_entity.pdbx_description
1 polymer ?
#
loop_
_entity_poly.entity_id
_entity_poly.type
_entity_poly.pdbx_seq_one_letter_code
_entity_poly.pdbx_strand_id
1 'polypeptide(L)'
;MAPRKEKTEKGDKGSVEDGNALILEYLRQQNRPYSAIDISANLHNKVTKGKQIVYHAIQDAIDEATPEGLAGLDEEIEAFKSQVASAKSQNKLLKAELTTLNARVSTSELRQCLAALEGEKRNLIASLAPSKASSVQAKAVTAEEKASLEKEWRKWRKHVTVRKKICHEMWMRCTEVLPEAVQGKEELWESLGLEGSPRT
;
A
#
# COMPACT_ATOMS: atom_id res chain seq x y z
N MET A 1 -30.90 34.43 -0.79
CA MET A 1 -30.39 35.45 -1.74
C MET A 1 -30.33 34.81 -3.11
N ALA A 2 -31.11 35.30 -4.07
CA ALA A 2 -31.09 34.82 -5.45
C ALA A 2 -29.84 35.34 -6.18
N PRO A 3 -29.21 34.57 -7.08
CA PRO A 3 -28.06 35.05 -7.84
C PRO A 3 -28.53 36.01 -8.94
N ARG A 4 -27.88 37.18 -9.03
CA ARG A 4 -28.08 38.16 -10.10
C ARG A 4 -27.55 37.58 -11.43
N LYS A 5 -28.37 37.64 -12.48
CA LYS A 5 -27.94 37.41 -13.86
C LYS A 5 -26.92 38.48 -14.27
N GLU A 6 -25.72 38.06 -14.61
CA GLU A 6 -24.75 38.89 -15.33
C GLU A 6 -25.24 39.10 -16.77
N LYS A 7 -25.15 40.35 -17.24
CA LYS A 7 -25.42 40.72 -18.62
C LYS A 7 -24.24 40.25 -19.46
N THR A 8 -24.48 39.33 -20.39
CA THR A 8 -23.55 39.03 -21.48
C THR A 8 -23.43 40.27 -22.37
N GLU A 9 -22.22 40.82 -22.43
CA GLU A 9 -21.85 41.92 -23.32
C GLU A 9 -22.02 41.46 -24.78
N LYS A 10 -22.70 42.31 -25.57
CA LYS A 10 -22.78 42.13 -27.03
C LYS A 10 -21.42 42.50 -27.61
N GLY A 11 -20.71 41.49 -28.12
CA GLY A 11 -19.45 41.68 -28.84
C GLY A 11 -19.57 42.67 -30.00
N ASP A 12 -18.53 43.46 -30.15
CA ASP A 12 -18.29 44.44 -31.19
C ASP A 12 -18.40 43.80 -32.59
N LYS A 13 -19.09 44.47 -33.52
CA LYS A 13 -19.20 43.99 -34.90
C LYS A 13 -17.90 44.32 -35.61
N GLY A 14 -16.96 43.39 -35.58
CA GLY A 14 -15.72 43.47 -36.36
C GLY A 14 -15.98 43.81 -37.84
N SER A 15 -15.01 44.47 -38.47
CA SER A 15 -15.10 44.92 -39.85
C SER A 15 -15.42 43.74 -40.79
N VAL A 16 -16.17 44.01 -41.86
CA VAL A 16 -16.47 43.01 -42.89
C VAL A 16 -15.18 42.48 -43.54
N GLU A 17 -14.13 43.30 -43.61
CA GLU A 17 -12.81 42.90 -44.09
C GLU A 17 -12.11 41.89 -43.19
N ASP A 18 -12.25 42.02 -41.86
CA ASP A 18 -11.71 41.06 -40.89
C ASP A 18 -12.39 39.69 -41.05
N GLY A 19 -13.71 39.70 -41.29
CA GLY A 19 -14.46 38.47 -41.56
C GLY A 19 -14.02 37.78 -42.86
N ASN A 20 -13.79 38.56 -43.93
CA ASN A 20 -13.35 38.01 -45.21
C ASN A 20 -11.94 37.41 -45.11
N ALA A 21 -11.01 38.07 -44.40
CA ALA A 21 -9.66 37.56 -44.17
C ALA A 21 -9.67 36.24 -43.39
N LEU A 22 -10.48 36.14 -42.34
CA LEU A 22 -10.65 34.91 -41.56
C LEU A 22 -11.20 33.75 -42.39
N ILE A 23 -12.19 34.03 -43.25
CA ILE A 23 -12.76 33.01 -44.15
C ILE A 23 -11.71 32.53 -45.15
N LEU A 24 -10.91 33.44 -45.73
CA LEU A 24 -9.86 33.08 -46.69
C LEU A 24 -8.76 32.24 -46.04
N GLU A 25 -8.32 32.61 -44.83
CA GLU A 25 -7.32 31.86 -44.07
C GLU A 25 -7.83 30.45 -43.74
N TYR A 26 -9.07 30.34 -43.29
CA TYR A 26 -9.70 29.05 -43.03
C TYR A 26 -9.79 28.16 -44.28
N LEU A 27 -10.20 28.74 -45.42
CA LEU A 27 -10.28 28.01 -46.69
C LEU A 27 -8.92 27.52 -47.18
N ARG A 28 -7.85 28.30 -46.97
CA ARG A 28 -6.47 27.90 -47.26
C ARG A 28 -5.99 26.78 -46.34
N GLN A 29 -6.21 26.91 -45.03
CA GLN A 29 -5.79 25.91 -44.05
C GLN A 29 -6.48 24.55 -44.24
N GLN A 30 -7.79 24.56 -44.53
CA GLN A 30 -8.53 23.32 -44.75
C GLN A 30 -8.33 22.73 -46.14
N ASN A 31 -7.98 23.56 -47.13
CA ASN A 31 -7.81 23.20 -48.55
C ASN A 31 -8.96 22.34 -49.11
N ARG A 32 -10.19 22.56 -48.63
CA ARG A 32 -11.40 21.80 -48.99
C ARG A 32 -12.35 22.69 -49.78
N PRO A 33 -13.01 22.18 -50.84
CA PRO A 33 -14.07 22.91 -51.53
C PRO A 33 -15.35 22.91 -50.68
N TYR A 34 -15.98 24.08 -50.54
CA TYR A 34 -17.22 24.24 -49.77
C TYR A 34 -18.37 24.73 -50.67
N SER A 35 -19.57 24.20 -50.43
CA SER A 35 -20.77 24.67 -51.11
C SER A 35 -21.21 26.03 -50.55
N ALA A 36 -21.63 26.93 -51.43
CA ALA A 36 -22.27 28.18 -51.07
C ALA A 36 -23.51 27.98 -50.18
N ILE A 37 -24.15 26.81 -50.26
CA ILE A 37 -25.32 26.45 -49.45
C ILE A 37 -24.92 26.24 -47.99
N ASP A 38 -23.81 25.54 -47.72
CA ASP A 38 -23.34 25.27 -46.36
C ASP A 38 -22.82 26.56 -45.69
N ILE A 39 -22.15 27.42 -46.47
CA ILE A 39 -21.67 28.72 -46.00
C ILE A 39 -22.84 29.68 -45.74
N SER A 40 -23.80 29.79 -46.66
CA SER A 40 -24.99 30.65 -46.48
C SER A 40 -25.94 30.17 -45.38
N ALA A 41 -26.03 28.85 -45.17
CA ALA A 41 -26.77 28.27 -44.05
C ALA A 41 -26.14 28.65 -42.69
N ASN A 42 -24.80 28.55 -42.59
CA ASN A 42 -24.06 29.01 -41.41
C ASN A 42 -24.14 30.54 -41.18
N LEU A 43 -24.39 31.32 -42.24
CA LEU A 43 -24.61 32.79 -42.19
C LEU A 43 -26.10 33.20 -42.07
N HIS A 44 -26.99 32.27 -41.71
CA HIS A 44 -28.44 32.51 -41.54
C HIS A 44 -29.18 33.05 -42.78
N ASN A 45 -28.84 32.58 -43.98
CA ASN A 45 -29.49 32.95 -45.25
C ASN A 45 -29.49 34.46 -45.57
N LYS A 46 -28.55 35.24 -45.03
CA LYS A 46 -28.41 36.67 -45.36
C LYS A 46 -28.00 36.94 -46.81
N VAL A 47 -27.51 35.93 -47.52
CA VAL A 47 -27.16 35.97 -48.94
C VAL A 47 -28.10 35.02 -49.69
N THR A 48 -28.83 35.53 -50.68
CA THR A 48 -29.91 34.81 -51.39
C THR A 48 -29.41 33.77 -52.40
N LYS A 49 -30.09 32.63 -52.44
CA LYS A 49 -29.77 31.43 -53.21
C LYS A 49 -29.94 31.64 -54.72
N GLY A 50 -28.83 31.74 -55.45
CA GLY A 50 -28.80 31.73 -56.91
C GLY A 50 -27.71 30.78 -57.42
N LYS A 51 -28.12 29.61 -57.91
CA LYS A 51 -27.29 28.52 -58.48
C LYS A 51 -26.33 27.86 -57.47
N GLN A 52 -26.05 26.56 -57.66
CA GLN A 52 -25.11 25.81 -56.84
C GLN A 52 -23.69 26.28 -57.16
N ILE A 53 -23.08 27.04 -56.25
CA ILE A 53 -21.73 27.58 -56.38
C ILE A 53 -20.83 26.87 -55.38
N VAL A 54 -19.62 26.48 -55.82
CA VAL A 54 -18.58 25.89 -54.99
C VAL A 54 -17.46 26.91 -54.83
N TYR A 55 -17.06 27.18 -53.58
CA TYR A 55 -15.94 28.06 -53.27
C TYR A 55 -14.72 27.24 -52.84
N HIS A 56 -13.56 27.64 -53.33
CA HIS A 56 -12.26 27.09 -52.96
C HIS A 56 -11.23 28.22 -52.98
N ALA A 57 -10.20 28.13 -52.13
CA ALA A 57 -9.07 29.05 -52.21
C ALA A 57 -8.34 28.82 -53.53
N ILE A 58 -7.86 29.89 -54.18
CA ILE A 58 -7.08 29.75 -55.42
C ILE A 58 -5.78 29.02 -55.07
N GLN A 59 -5.48 27.95 -55.81
CA GLN A 59 -4.22 27.23 -55.73
C GLN A 59 -3.27 27.84 -56.77
N ASP A 60 -2.12 28.34 -56.34
CA ASP A 60 -1.12 28.89 -57.24
C ASP A 60 -0.40 27.75 -57.97
N ALA A 61 -0.43 27.76 -59.30
CA ALA A 61 0.21 26.73 -60.15
C ALA A 61 1.76 26.80 -60.14
N ILE A 62 2.35 27.73 -59.39
CA ILE A 62 3.79 27.95 -59.31
C ILE A 62 4.46 26.90 -58.40
N ASP A 63 3.70 26.27 -57.50
CA ASP A 63 4.15 25.17 -56.64
C ASP A 63 4.08 23.80 -57.37
N GLU A 64 4.46 23.76 -58.66
CA GLU A 64 4.68 22.49 -59.37
C GLU A 64 5.93 21.83 -58.79
N ALA A 65 5.74 21.09 -57.70
CA ALA A 65 6.76 20.28 -57.08
C ALA A 65 7.28 19.28 -58.12
N THR A 66 8.55 19.44 -58.51
CA THR A 66 9.25 18.49 -59.38
C THR A 66 9.12 17.07 -58.82
N PRO A 67 9.01 16.03 -59.67
CA PRO A 67 8.88 14.65 -59.21
C PRO A 67 10.02 14.22 -58.26
N GLU A 68 11.22 14.76 -58.45
CA GLU A 68 12.36 14.56 -57.55
C GLU A 68 12.15 15.21 -56.17
N GLY A 69 11.57 16.41 -56.14
CA GLY A 69 11.22 17.11 -54.91
C GLY A 69 10.12 16.40 -54.11
N LEU A 70 9.12 15.84 -54.80
CA LEU A 70 8.08 15.00 -54.17
C LEU A 70 8.68 13.73 -53.58
N ALA A 71 9.57 13.06 -54.31
CA ALA A 71 10.27 11.86 -53.81
C ALA A 71 11.11 12.17 -52.56
N GLY A 72 11.82 13.30 -52.54
CA GLY A 72 12.57 13.75 -51.35
C GLY A 72 11.67 14.02 -50.15
N LEU A 73 10.52 14.67 -50.35
CA LEU A 73 9.54 14.89 -49.29
C LEU A 73 8.94 13.59 -48.76
N ASP A 74 8.68 12.61 -49.64
CA ASP A 74 8.19 11.28 -49.24
C ASP A 74 9.24 10.53 -48.40
N GLU A 75 10.53 10.61 -48.76
CA GLU A 75 11.63 10.06 -47.96
C GLU A 75 11.70 10.71 -46.57
N GLU A 76 11.56 12.03 -46.49
CA GLU A 76 11.52 12.76 -45.20
C GLU A 76 10.30 12.37 -44.36
N ILE A 77 9.12 12.23 -44.98
CA ILE A 77 7.89 11.79 -44.30
C ILE A 77 8.08 10.40 -43.70
N GLU A 78 8.65 9.46 -44.45
CA GLU A 78 8.91 8.11 -43.95
C GLU A 78 9.98 8.10 -42.85
N ALA A 79 11.02 8.92 -42.98
CA ALA A 79 12.01 9.11 -41.92
C ALA A 79 11.39 9.64 -40.63
N PHE A 80 10.55 10.69 -40.71
CA PHE A 80 9.86 11.24 -39.55
C PHE A 80 8.84 10.27 -38.94
N LYS A 81 8.08 9.53 -39.76
CA LYS A 81 7.18 8.47 -39.26
C LYS A 81 7.94 7.41 -38.47
N SER A 82 9.10 6.98 -38.98
CA SER A 82 9.97 6.04 -38.29
C SER A 82 10.49 6.58 -36.95
N GLN A 83 10.95 7.84 -36.93
CA GLN A 83 11.38 8.51 -35.69
C GLN A 83 10.25 8.61 -34.67
N VAL A 84 9.04 9.00 -35.09
CA VAL A 84 7.85 9.09 -34.22
C VAL A 84 7.51 7.71 -33.65
N ALA A 85 7.54 6.65 -34.48
CA ALA A 85 7.28 5.29 -34.02
C ALA A 85 8.32 4.83 -32.98
N SER A 86 9.61 5.09 -33.23
CA SER A 86 10.70 4.77 -32.32
C SER A 86 10.58 5.51 -30.99
N ALA A 87 10.42 6.84 -31.03
CA ALA A 87 10.29 7.67 -29.83
C ALA A 87 9.05 7.32 -29.00
N LYS A 88 7.93 6.94 -29.65
CA LYS A 88 6.71 6.46 -28.97
C LYS A 88 6.94 5.13 -28.27
N SER A 89 7.69 4.22 -28.90
CA SER A 89 8.09 2.94 -28.30
C SER A 89 8.99 3.15 -27.07
N GLN A 90 10.02 3.98 -27.19
CA GLN A 90 10.92 4.33 -26.08
C GLN A 90 10.18 4.99 -24.92
N ASN A 91 9.26 5.91 -25.21
CA ASN A 91 8.41 6.53 -24.18
C ASN A 91 7.58 5.49 -23.43
N LYS A 92 7.05 4.48 -24.13
CA LYS A 92 6.28 3.40 -23.50
C LYS A 92 7.16 2.56 -22.56
N LEU A 93 8.37 2.24 -22.99
CA LEU A 93 9.35 1.50 -22.17
C LEU A 93 9.77 2.29 -20.93
N LEU A 94 10.19 3.55 -21.10
CA LEU A 94 10.63 4.40 -20.00
C LEU A 94 9.49 4.65 -18.99
N LYS A 95 8.25 4.83 -19.45
CA LYS A 95 7.09 4.92 -18.55
C LYS A 95 6.89 3.64 -17.74
N ALA A 96 7.03 2.47 -18.35
CA ALA A 96 6.93 1.18 -17.66
C ALA A 96 8.06 1.00 -16.61
N GLU A 97 9.29 1.35 -16.97
CA GLU A 97 10.42 1.35 -16.03
C GLU A 97 10.20 2.30 -14.86
N LEU A 98 9.74 3.52 -15.13
CA LEU A 98 9.43 4.51 -14.11
C LEU A 98 8.33 3.99 -13.17
N THR A 99 7.25 3.40 -13.69
CA THR A 99 6.23 2.78 -12.82
C THR A 99 6.78 1.65 -11.96
N THR A 100 7.70 0.86 -12.48
CA THR A 100 8.32 -0.25 -11.74
C THR A 100 9.27 0.27 -10.66
N LEU A 101 9.99 1.35 -10.94
CA LEU A 101 10.92 1.99 -10.01
C LEU A 101 10.16 2.73 -8.89
N ASN A 102 9.09 3.45 -9.24
CA ASN A 102 8.24 4.15 -8.27
C ASN A 102 7.37 3.20 -7.44
N ALA A 103 7.10 1.97 -7.92
CA ALA A 103 6.46 0.95 -7.10
C ALA A 103 7.38 0.44 -5.96
N ARG A 104 8.69 0.70 -6.04
CA ARG A 104 9.62 0.43 -4.94
C ARG A 104 9.61 1.62 -3.98
N VAL A 105 9.53 1.32 -2.69
CA VAL A 105 9.68 2.30 -1.60
C VAL A 105 10.95 3.12 -1.85
N SER A 106 10.83 4.43 -1.74
CA SER A 106 11.97 5.33 -2.00
C SER A 106 13.12 5.00 -1.05
N THR A 107 14.36 5.24 -1.48
CA THR A 107 15.53 5.02 -0.63
C THR A 107 15.45 5.84 0.67
N SER A 108 14.84 7.03 0.62
CA SER A 108 14.56 7.85 1.81
C SER A 108 13.58 7.19 2.78
N GLU A 109 12.48 6.62 2.29
CA GLU A 109 11.50 5.92 3.12
C GLU A 109 12.11 4.63 3.71
N LEU A 110 12.90 3.88 2.93
CA LEU A 110 13.64 2.72 3.43
C LEU A 110 14.58 3.10 4.58
N ARG A 111 15.30 4.23 4.47
CA ARG A 111 16.16 4.75 5.54
C ARG A 111 15.38 5.13 6.79
N GLN A 112 14.20 5.74 6.63
CA GLN A 112 13.31 6.06 7.74
C GLN A 112 12.80 4.79 8.44
N CYS A 113 12.35 3.79 7.67
CA CYS A 113 11.93 2.50 8.20
C CYS A 113 13.05 1.79 8.96
N LEU A 114 14.28 1.78 8.41
CA LEU A 114 15.45 1.22 9.09
C LEU A 114 15.73 1.93 10.42
N ALA A 115 15.74 3.27 10.43
CA ALA A 115 15.96 4.05 11.65
C ALA A 115 14.88 3.78 12.72
N ALA A 116 13.62 3.62 12.31
CA ALA A 116 12.50 3.27 13.18
C ALA A 116 12.68 1.86 13.79
N LEU A 117 12.95 0.85 12.95
CA LEU A 117 13.20 -0.54 13.38
C LEU A 117 14.41 -0.64 14.31
N GLU A 118 15.49 0.10 14.04
CA GLU A 118 16.65 0.17 14.92
C GLU A 118 16.31 0.83 16.27
N GLY A 119 15.43 1.83 16.25
CA GLY A 119 14.88 2.44 17.46
C GLY A 119 14.06 1.46 18.29
N GLU A 120 13.13 0.74 17.66
CA GLU A 120 12.32 -0.29 18.31
C GLU A 120 13.19 -1.40 18.90
N LYS A 121 14.18 -1.88 18.15
CA LYS A 121 15.15 -2.87 18.64
C LYS A 121 15.88 -2.35 19.88
N ARG A 122 16.36 -1.11 19.87
CA ARG A 122 17.01 -0.50 21.04
C ARG A 122 16.07 -0.43 22.24
N ASN A 123 14.82 -0.04 22.03
CA ASN A 123 13.82 0.04 23.09
C ASN A 123 13.47 -1.34 23.67
N LEU A 124 13.31 -2.36 22.84
CA LEU A 124 13.07 -3.73 23.28
C LEU A 124 14.25 -4.28 24.09
N ILE A 125 15.47 -4.06 23.61
CA ILE A 125 16.69 -4.47 24.35
C ILE A 125 16.76 -3.74 25.69
N ALA A 126 16.50 -2.43 25.72
CA ALA A 126 16.49 -1.63 26.94
C ALA A 126 15.41 -2.08 27.92
N SER A 127 14.22 -2.46 27.43
CA SER A 127 13.12 -3.00 28.27
C SER A 127 13.45 -4.37 28.84
N LEU A 128 14.15 -5.22 28.08
CA LEU A 128 14.59 -6.55 28.53
C LEU A 128 15.79 -6.49 29.49
N ALA A 129 16.59 -5.42 29.48
CA ALA A 129 17.78 -5.30 30.31
C ALA A 129 17.49 -5.29 31.83
N PRO A 130 16.52 -4.52 32.36
CA PRO A 130 16.11 -4.59 33.76
C PRO A 130 15.59 -5.97 34.18
N SER A 131 14.83 -6.65 33.31
CA SER A 131 14.31 -7.99 33.56
C SER A 131 15.43 -9.04 33.69
N LYS A 132 16.53 -8.86 32.94
CA LYS A 132 17.74 -9.68 33.04
C LYS A 132 18.67 -9.29 34.20
N ALA A 133 18.68 -8.02 34.60
CA ALA A 133 19.56 -7.51 35.66
C ALA A 133 18.98 -7.69 37.08
N SER A 134 17.65 -7.64 37.24
CA SER A 134 16.99 -7.66 38.55
C SER A 134 16.76 -9.06 39.12
N SER A 135 17.15 -10.13 38.41
CA SER A 135 17.05 -11.50 38.90
C SER A 135 18.31 -12.28 38.57
N VAL A 136 19.00 -12.72 39.62
CA VAL A 136 20.17 -13.61 39.54
C VAL A 136 19.85 -14.93 38.79
N GLN A 137 18.59 -15.26 38.52
CA GLN A 137 18.18 -16.50 37.84
C GLN A 137 16.90 -16.35 36.99
N ALA A 138 16.66 -15.23 36.32
CA ALA A 138 15.65 -15.19 35.26
C ALA A 138 16.18 -15.90 33.99
N LYS A 139 16.50 -17.20 34.12
CA LYS A 139 16.68 -18.07 32.95
C LYS A 139 15.33 -18.05 32.23
N ALA A 140 15.33 -17.69 30.95
CA ALA A 140 14.12 -17.75 30.14
C ALA A 140 13.69 -19.21 30.06
N VAL A 141 12.83 -19.65 30.99
CA VAL A 141 12.32 -21.02 31.01
C VAL A 141 11.42 -21.17 29.80
N THR A 142 11.79 -22.06 28.90
CA THR A 142 10.97 -22.33 27.71
C THR A 142 9.66 -22.99 28.16
N ALA A 143 8.63 -22.90 27.32
CA ALA A 143 7.35 -23.55 27.61
C ALA A 143 7.50 -25.06 27.85
N GLU A 144 8.46 -25.69 27.16
CA GLU A 144 8.79 -27.11 27.28
C GLU A 144 9.46 -27.44 28.61
N GLU A 145 10.42 -26.63 29.05
CA GLU A 145 11.06 -26.77 30.36
C GLU A 145 10.04 -26.61 31.49
N LYS A 146 9.14 -25.62 31.39
CA LYS A 146 8.07 -25.40 32.36
C LYS A 146 7.10 -26.59 32.41
N ALA A 147 6.70 -27.12 31.27
CA ALA A 147 5.80 -28.27 31.19
C ALA A 147 6.44 -29.54 31.81
N SER A 148 7.75 -29.70 31.63
CA SER A 148 8.50 -30.83 32.19
C SER A 148 8.62 -30.73 33.71
N LEU A 149 8.97 -29.55 34.23
CA LEU A 149 8.97 -29.27 35.66
C LEU A 149 7.59 -29.47 36.29
N GLU A 150 6.52 -29.05 35.61
CA GLU A 150 5.15 -29.23 36.13
C GLU A 150 4.77 -30.73 36.20
N LYS A 151 5.17 -31.53 35.22
CA LYS A 151 4.96 -33.00 35.27
C LYS A 151 5.69 -33.62 36.46
N GLU A 152 6.95 -33.25 36.67
CA GLU A 152 7.75 -33.73 37.81
C GLU A 152 7.15 -33.30 39.15
N TRP A 153 6.78 -32.03 39.27
CA TRP A 153 6.13 -31.51 40.47
C TRP A 153 4.82 -32.23 40.76
N ARG A 154 3.97 -32.47 39.74
CA ARG A 154 2.72 -33.23 39.88
C ARG A 154 3.01 -34.66 40.35
N LYS A 155 4.04 -35.32 39.81
CA LYS A 155 4.46 -36.67 40.23
C LYS A 155 4.88 -36.68 41.70
N TRP A 156 5.80 -35.81 42.11
CA TRP A 156 6.29 -35.76 43.48
C TRP A 156 5.22 -35.35 44.48
N ARG A 157 4.34 -34.39 44.12
CA ARG A 157 3.19 -34.02 44.94
C ARG A 157 2.27 -35.21 45.20
N LYS A 158 1.95 -36.01 44.18
CA LYS A 158 1.17 -37.25 44.36
C LYS A 158 1.86 -38.22 45.32
N HIS A 159 3.17 -38.43 45.16
CA HIS A 159 3.93 -39.29 46.07
C HIS A 159 3.91 -38.80 47.51
N VAL A 160 4.07 -37.50 47.75
CA VAL A 160 3.98 -36.92 49.10
C VAL A 160 2.59 -37.16 49.70
N THR A 161 1.52 -36.91 48.95
CA THR A 161 0.15 -37.17 49.43
C THR A 161 -0.07 -38.63 49.79
N VAL A 162 0.34 -39.57 48.93
CA VAL A 162 0.17 -41.00 49.19
C VAL A 162 1.02 -41.45 50.38
N ARG A 163 2.28 -40.99 50.48
CA ARG A 163 3.18 -41.34 51.60
C ARG A 163 2.66 -40.81 52.94
N LYS A 164 2.13 -39.58 52.98
CA LYS A 164 1.47 -39.02 54.17
C LYS A 164 0.30 -39.89 54.60
N LYS A 165 -0.57 -40.29 53.65
CA LYS A 165 -1.71 -41.16 53.94
C LYS A 165 -1.28 -42.52 54.51
N ILE A 166 -0.30 -43.18 53.90
CA ILE A 166 0.23 -44.47 54.39
C ILE A 166 0.84 -44.31 55.78
N CYS A 167 1.63 -43.27 56.00
CA CYS A 167 2.26 -42.99 57.29
C CYS A 167 1.21 -42.75 58.38
N HIS A 168 0.19 -41.96 58.08
CA HIS A 168 -0.95 -41.71 58.97
C HIS A 168 -1.73 -42.98 59.29
N GLU A 169 -2.08 -43.79 58.28
CA GLU A 169 -2.82 -45.04 58.48
C GLU A 169 -2.02 -46.04 59.34
N MET A 170 -0.72 -46.17 59.11
CA MET A 170 0.15 -47.02 59.92
C MET A 170 0.24 -46.52 61.36
N TRP A 171 0.42 -45.21 61.53
CA TRP A 171 0.47 -44.57 62.85
C TRP A 171 -0.82 -44.79 63.65
N MET A 172 -1.98 -44.64 63.01
CA MET A 172 -3.28 -44.92 63.65
C MET A 172 -3.35 -46.37 64.14
N ARG A 173 -3.04 -47.34 63.27
CA ARG A 173 -3.04 -48.78 63.65
C ARG A 173 -2.09 -49.08 64.81
N CYS A 174 -0.89 -48.50 64.80
CA CYS A 174 0.06 -48.68 65.90
C CYS A 174 -0.47 -48.09 67.20
N THR A 175 -1.09 -46.89 67.16
CA THR A 175 -1.59 -46.21 68.37
C THR A 175 -2.96 -46.68 68.86
N GLU A 176 -3.70 -47.48 68.08
CA GLU A 176 -4.97 -48.11 68.48
C GLU A 176 -4.78 -49.29 69.45
N VAL A 177 -3.61 -49.94 69.41
CA VAL A 177 -3.28 -51.12 70.23
C VAL A 177 -2.47 -50.75 71.48
N LEU A 178 -2.16 -49.46 71.68
CA LEU A 178 -1.39 -49.00 72.83
C LEU A 178 -2.24 -49.02 74.12
N PRO A 179 -1.70 -49.49 75.26
CA PRO A 179 -2.38 -49.43 76.55
C PRO A 179 -2.73 -47.98 76.95
N GLU A 180 -3.88 -47.78 77.59
CA GLU A 180 -4.40 -46.47 78.04
C GLU A 180 -3.44 -45.72 79.01
N ALA A 181 -2.48 -46.43 79.58
CA ALA A 181 -1.41 -45.88 80.42
C ALA A 181 -0.34 -45.08 79.64
N VAL A 182 -0.26 -45.21 78.32
CA VAL A 182 0.69 -44.46 77.48
C VAL A 182 0.00 -43.22 76.90
N GLN A 183 -0.02 -42.13 77.66
CA GLN A 183 -0.76 -40.90 77.30
C GLN A 183 -0.04 -39.97 76.31
N GLY A 184 1.14 -40.33 75.79
CA GLY A 184 1.93 -39.47 74.91
C GLY A 184 2.03 -39.96 73.47
N LYS A 185 0.94 -39.93 72.68
CA LYS A 185 1.05 -40.24 71.22
C LYS A 185 2.00 -39.26 70.52
N GLU A 186 1.93 -37.98 70.89
CA GLU A 186 2.80 -36.94 70.30
C GLU A 186 4.26 -37.08 70.77
N GLU A 187 4.48 -37.41 72.05
CA GLU A 187 5.81 -37.70 72.60
C GLU A 187 6.45 -38.94 71.94
N LEU A 188 5.65 -39.98 71.66
CA LEU A 188 6.11 -41.17 70.94
C LEU A 188 6.51 -40.83 69.49
N TRP A 189 5.74 -39.98 68.80
CA TRP A 189 6.04 -39.54 67.44
C TRP A 189 7.39 -38.79 67.36
N GLU A 190 7.62 -37.88 68.30
CA GLU A 190 8.88 -37.15 68.40
C GLU A 190 10.05 -38.07 68.80
N SER A 191 9.83 -39.03 69.72
CA SER A 191 10.87 -39.98 70.13
C SER A 191 11.33 -40.92 69.00
N LEU A 192 10.46 -41.18 68.03
CA LEU A 192 10.77 -41.95 66.82
C LEU A 192 11.47 -41.10 65.75
N GLY A 193 11.73 -39.82 66.03
CA GLY A 193 12.40 -38.88 65.12
C GLY A 193 11.54 -38.47 63.93
N LEU A 194 10.20 -38.54 64.05
CA LEU A 194 9.29 -38.15 62.99
C LEU A 194 8.95 -36.66 63.11
N GLU A 195 9.19 -35.92 62.02
CA GLU A 195 8.91 -34.48 61.95
C GLU A 195 7.57 -34.21 61.23
N GLY A 196 6.82 -33.22 61.71
CA GLY A 196 5.51 -32.84 61.20
C GLY A 196 4.35 -33.43 62.01
N SER A 197 3.11 -33.07 61.64
CA SER A 197 1.93 -33.52 62.39
C SER A 197 1.47 -34.90 61.90
N PRO A 198 1.27 -35.88 62.80
CA PRO A 198 0.62 -37.13 62.45
C PRO A 198 -0.86 -36.96 62.09
N ARG A 199 -1.46 -35.77 62.19
CA ARG A 199 -2.89 -35.51 61.90
C ARG A 199 -3.17 -35.06 60.46
N THR A 200 -2.16 -34.91 59.59
CA THR A 200 -2.30 -34.41 58.20
C THR A 200 -1.55 -35.19 57.14
#